data_AF-A0A1A1Y6N2-F1
#
_entry.id   AF-A0A1A1Y6N2-F1
#
_cell.length_a   1.000
_cell.length_b   1.000
_cell.length_c   1.000
_cell.angle_alpha   90.00
_cell.angle_beta   90.00
_cell.angle_gamma   90.00
#
_symmetry.space_group_name_H-M   'P 1'
#
loop_
_entity.id
_entity.type
_entity.pdbx_description
1 polymer ?
#
loop_
_entity_poly.entity_id
_entity_poly.type
_entity_poly.pdbx_seq_one_letter_code
_entity_poly.pdbx_strand_id
1 'polypeptide(L)'
;MGDLSVQNLVVEYPSGTDKVRPIDGFDLDVAAGSLVILMGPSGCGKTTLLSCLGGILRPSSGAIKFGDVDLTSLDARGLSIYRRETVGIVFQAFNLVPSLTAAENVMIPMLAAGMSRRAAFKKAEQLLSRVGLQDRMSHRPGDLSGGQQQRVAVARAIALDPPLILADEPTAHLDFIQVEEVLRLIRELASGDRMVVVATHDSRILPLADRVVDLVPDFISMDRPPDTVELAEGEVLFEQGTMGDLIYVVSSGELEMLRELPGGGEELLKVVTKGDYFGEIGPLFHLPRNATARARCKATVIGYTVQAFRERLGTGGVRDLIEHRPLDADDLETPTQESG
;
A
#
# COMPACT_ATOMS: atom_id res chain seq x y z
N MET A 1 -6.51 -12.02 -24.99
CA MET A 1 -6.03 -10.63 -24.77
C MET A 1 -5.76 -10.49 -23.29
N GLY A 2 -4.66 -9.87 -22.86
CA GLY A 2 -4.17 -9.92 -21.47
C GLY A 2 -4.88 -8.97 -20.49
N ASP A 3 -6.20 -8.84 -20.58
CA ASP A 3 -6.98 -7.95 -19.72
C ASP A 3 -7.08 -8.53 -18.31
N LEU A 4 -7.09 -7.68 -17.28
CA LEU A 4 -7.27 -8.07 -15.88
C LEU A 4 -8.68 -7.68 -15.44
N SER A 5 -9.42 -8.64 -14.87
CA SER A 5 -10.70 -8.40 -14.22
C SER A 5 -10.70 -9.03 -12.83
N VAL A 6 -11.02 -8.23 -11.82
CA VAL A 6 -11.15 -8.61 -10.42
C VAL A 6 -12.55 -8.21 -9.98
N GLN A 7 -13.30 -9.16 -9.40
CA GLN A 7 -14.70 -8.94 -9.03
C GLN A 7 -14.94 -9.34 -7.58
N ASN A 8 -15.46 -8.40 -6.79
CA ASN A 8 -15.86 -8.55 -5.39
C ASN A 8 -14.85 -9.35 -4.57
N LEU A 9 -13.56 -9.02 -4.73
CA LEU A 9 -12.46 -9.77 -4.12
C LEU A 9 -12.45 -9.53 -2.61
N VAL A 10 -12.42 -10.61 -1.84
CA VAL A 10 -12.27 -10.54 -0.37
C VAL A 10 -11.11 -11.44 0.03
N VAL A 11 -10.23 -10.91 0.88
CA VAL A 11 -9.18 -11.69 1.54
C VAL A 11 -9.30 -11.49 3.03
N GLU A 12 -9.41 -12.58 3.77
CA GLU A 12 -9.62 -12.60 5.21
C GLU A 12 -8.51 -13.41 5.90
N TYR A 13 -7.89 -12.82 6.92
CA TYR A 13 -6.91 -13.49 7.78
C TYR A 13 -7.44 -13.61 9.21
N PRO A 14 -7.17 -14.74 9.90
CA PRO A 14 -7.46 -14.84 11.32
C PRO A 14 -6.48 -13.97 12.12
N SER A 15 -7.00 -13.19 13.07
CA SER A 15 -6.21 -12.35 13.98
C SER A 15 -6.74 -12.50 15.41
N GLY A 16 -6.24 -13.50 16.12
CA GLY A 16 -6.73 -13.81 17.47
C GLY A 16 -8.18 -14.28 17.44
N THR A 17 -9.07 -13.57 18.15
CA THR A 17 -10.52 -13.80 18.13
C THR A 17 -11.25 -13.13 16.97
N ASP A 18 -10.61 -12.16 16.31
CA ASP A 18 -11.19 -11.37 15.23
C ASP A 18 -10.64 -11.76 13.86
N LYS A 19 -11.26 -11.20 12.82
CA LYS A 19 -10.86 -11.41 11.43
C LYS A 19 -10.47 -10.08 10.81
N VAL A 20 -9.31 -10.04 10.17
CA VAL A 20 -8.83 -8.86 9.45
C VAL A 20 -9.05 -9.08 7.96
N ARG A 21 -9.70 -8.12 7.32
CA ARG A 21 -9.95 -8.11 5.88
C ARG A 21 -9.16 -6.99 5.21
N PRO A 22 -7.90 -7.23 4.82
CA PRO A 22 -7.13 -6.24 4.08
C PRO A 22 -7.70 -5.96 2.68
N ILE A 23 -8.55 -6.84 2.15
CA ILE A 23 -9.31 -6.62 0.92
C ILE A 23 -10.74 -7.06 1.20
N ASP A 24 -11.71 -6.15 1.04
CA ASP A 24 -13.13 -6.39 1.33
C ASP A 24 -14.01 -5.83 0.21
N GLY A 25 -14.33 -6.66 -0.78
CA GLY A 25 -15.19 -6.29 -1.91
C GLY A 25 -14.50 -5.42 -2.96
N PHE A 26 -13.27 -5.76 -3.34
CA PHE A 26 -12.49 -5.00 -4.31
C PHE A 26 -12.80 -5.40 -5.77
N ASP A 27 -13.05 -4.40 -6.61
CA ASP A 27 -13.29 -4.54 -8.05
C ASP A 27 -12.23 -3.78 -8.86
N LEU A 28 -11.75 -4.37 -9.95
CA LEU A 28 -10.78 -3.74 -10.85
C LEU A 28 -10.86 -4.34 -12.26
N ASP A 29 -11.02 -3.49 -13.26
CA ASP A 29 -10.89 -3.86 -14.66
C ASP A 29 -9.79 -3.01 -15.32
N VAL A 30 -8.84 -3.68 -16.00
CA VAL A 30 -7.69 -3.05 -16.65
C VAL A 30 -7.41 -3.72 -17.99
N ALA A 31 -7.23 -2.92 -19.03
CA ALA A 31 -6.84 -3.41 -20.35
C ALA A 31 -5.40 -3.92 -20.39
N ALA A 32 -5.13 -4.90 -21.26
CA ALA A 32 -3.79 -5.37 -21.57
C ALA A 32 -2.81 -4.22 -21.91
N GLY A 33 -1.52 -4.41 -21.62
CA GLY A 33 -0.50 -3.39 -21.89
C GLY A 33 -0.42 -2.23 -20.89
N SER A 34 -1.32 -2.17 -19.91
CA SER A 34 -1.37 -1.07 -18.94
C SER A 34 -0.28 -1.17 -17.87
N LEU A 35 0.26 -0.02 -17.48
CA LEU A 35 1.00 0.18 -16.22
C LEU A 35 0.02 0.63 -15.13
N VAL A 36 -0.27 -0.29 -14.19
CA VAL A 36 -1.15 -0.06 -13.04
C VAL A 36 -0.33 0.20 -11.80
N ILE A 37 -0.63 1.28 -11.08
CA ILE A 37 -0.02 1.59 -9.80
C ILE A 37 -1.05 1.38 -8.69
N LEU A 38 -0.73 0.48 -7.75
CA LEU A 38 -1.47 0.27 -6.52
C LEU A 38 -0.87 1.14 -5.42
N MET A 39 -1.60 2.15 -5.01
CA MET A 39 -1.27 3.09 -3.94
C MET A 39 -1.97 2.68 -2.64
N GLY A 40 -1.43 3.18 -1.53
CA GLY A 40 -2.03 3.06 -0.20
C GLY A 40 -0.97 2.93 0.89
N PRO A 41 -1.32 3.12 2.17
CA PRO A 41 -0.39 3.01 3.28
C PRO A 41 0.13 1.58 3.48
N SER A 42 1.20 1.44 4.27
CA SER A 42 1.68 0.12 4.67
C SER A 42 0.57 -0.68 5.37
N GLY A 43 0.37 -1.94 4.97
CA GLY A 43 -0.67 -2.80 5.55
C GLY A 43 -2.06 -2.73 4.90
N CYS A 44 -2.30 -1.84 3.91
CA CYS A 44 -3.61 -1.73 3.24
C CYS A 44 -3.96 -2.88 2.26
N GLY A 45 -3.16 -3.95 2.20
CA GLY A 45 -3.44 -5.08 1.32
C GLY A 45 -2.80 -5.04 -0.07
N LYS A 46 -1.91 -4.08 -0.39
CA LYS A 46 -1.14 -4.07 -1.66
C LYS A 46 -0.46 -5.40 -1.99
N THR A 47 0.41 -5.87 -1.10
CA THR A 47 1.12 -7.16 -1.25
C THR A 47 0.14 -8.33 -1.26
N THR A 48 -0.96 -8.24 -0.52
CA THR A 48 -2.03 -9.23 -0.53
C THR A 48 -2.69 -9.32 -1.90
N LEU A 49 -3.03 -8.18 -2.51
CA LEU A 49 -3.61 -8.12 -3.85
C LEU A 49 -2.63 -8.66 -4.89
N LEU A 50 -1.37 -8.22 -4.87
CA LEU A 50 -0.33 -8.77 -5.75
C LEU A 50 -0.19 -10.29 -5.58
N SER A 51 -0.26 -10.81 -4.34
CA SER A 51 -0.17 -12.25 -4.08
C SER A 51 -1.36 -13.03 -4.66
N CYS A 52 -2.56 -12.44 -4.63
CA CYS A 52 -3.74 -13.01 -5.26
C CYS A 52 -3.64 -12.98 -6.79
N LEU A 53 -3.24 -11.84 -7.38
CA LEU A 53 -3.01 -11.71 -8.82
C LEU A 53 -1.91 -12.67 -9.31
N GLY A 54 -0.89 -12.91 -8.50
CA GLY A 54 0.19 -13.85 -8.81
C GLY A 54 -0.18 -15.32 -8.62
N GLY A 55 -1.41 -15.64 -8.17
CA GLY A 55 -1.82 -17.01 -7.88
C GLY A 55 -0.99 -17.67 -6.77
N ILE A 56 -0.40 -16.89 -5.86
CA ILE A 56 0.32 -17.35 -4.67
C ILE A 56 -0.68 -17.54 -3.52
N LEU A 57 -1.56 -16.56 -3.34
CA LEU A 57 -2.59 -16.55 -2.32
C LEU A 57 -3.96 -16.77 -2.97
N ARG A 58 -4.79 -17.62 -2.36
CA ARG A 58 -6.20 -17.75 -2.75
C ARG A 58 -7.05 -16.76 -1.97
N PRO A 59 -7.94 -16.00 -2.63
CA PRO A 59 -8.88 -15.15 -1.91
C PRO A 59 -9.92 -15.98 -1.15
N SER A 60 -10.55 -15.36 -0.17
CA SER A 60 -11.65 -15.94 0.60
C SER A 60 -12.94 -15.99 -0.21
N SER A 61 -13.19 -14.97 -1.04
CA SER A 61 -14.27 -14.92 -2.04
C SER A 61 -13.95 -13.95 -3.17
N GLY A 62 -14.82 -13.92 -4.18
CA GLY A 62 -14.64 -13.12 -5.39
C GLY A 62 -14.00 -13.90 -6.52
N ALA A 63 -13.72 -13.22 -7.64
CA ALA A 63 -13.16 -13.81 -8.84
C ALA A 63 -11.97 -12.99 -9.37
N ILE A 64 -10.98 -13.68 -9.92
CA ILE A 64 -9.86 -13.05 -10.64
C ILE A 64 -9.70 -13.73 -11.98
N LYS A 65 -9.72 -12.93 -13.05
CA LYS A 65 -9.47 -13.36 -14.42
C LYS A 65 -8.34 -12.55 -15.03
N PHE A 66 -7.41 -13.24 -15.67
CA PHE A 66 -6.35 -12.62 -16.46
C PHE A 66 -6.35 -13.22 -17.87
N GLY A 67 -6.76 -12.43 -18.84
CA GLY A 67 -7.14 -12.88 -20.17
C GLY A 67 -8.15 -14.03 -20.11
N ASP A 68 -7.81 -15.15 -20.74
CA ASP A 68 -8.69 -16.32 -20.80
C ASP A 68 -8.58 -17.23 -19.56
N VAL A 69 -7.72 -16.88 -18.59
CA VAL A 69 -7.48 -17.68 -17.38
C VAL A 69 -8.32 -17.17 -16.22
N ASP A 70 -9.23 -18.01 -15.72
CA ASP A 70 -9.91 -17.80 -14.43
C ASP A 70 -9.07 -18.38 -13.29
N LEU A 71 -8.27 -17.53 -12.64
CA LEU A 71 -7.32 -17.93 -11.59
C LEU A 71 -8.02 -18.58 -10.40
N THR A 72 -9.19 -18.06 -10.03
CA THR A 72 -9.96 -18.51 -8.86
C THR A 72 -10.53 -19.92 -9.03
N SER A 73 -10.70 -20.36 -10.28
CA SER A 73 -11.14 -21.72 -10.61
C SER A 73 -10.01 -22.76 -10.62
N LEU A 74 -8.74 -22.34 -10.65
CA LEU A 74 -7.60 -23.24 -10.83
C LEU A 74 -7.31 -24.06 -9.57
N ASP A 75 -6.90 -25.32 -9.76
CA ASP A 75 -6.32 -26.15 -8.72
C ASP A 75 -4.83 -25.80 -8.47
N ALA A 76 -4.16 -26.50 -7.55
CA ALA A 76 -2.76 -26.22 -7.22
C ALA A 76 -1.81 -26.41 -8.42
N ARG A 77 -2.13 -27.34 -9.32
CA ARG A 77 -1.34 -27.61 -10.53
C ARG A 77 -1.56 -26.50 -11.55
N GLY A 78 -2.80 -26.10 -11.79
CA GLY A 78 -3.18 -24.98 -12.64
C GLY A 78 -2.52 -23.68 -12.21
N LEU A 79 -2.55 -23.36 -10.90
CA LEU A 79 -1.86 -22.18 -10.36
C LEU A 79 -0.34 -22.23 -10.58
N SER A 80 0.26 -23.42 -10.53
CA SER A 80 1.70 -23.58 -10.79
C SER A 80 2.05 -23.35 -12.26
N ILE A 81 1.18 -23.77 -13.19
CA ILE A 81 1.32 -23.50 -14.63
C ILE A 81 1.13 -22.00 -14.89
N TYR A 82 0.08 -21.40 -14.31
CA TYR A 82 -0.19 -19.96 -14.40
C TYR A 82 1.02 -19.13 -13.95
N ARG A 83 1.60 -19.43 -12.78
CA ARG A 83 2.81 -18.72 -12.31
C ARG A 83 4.00 -18.87 -13.26
N ARG A 84 4.15 -20.01 -13.91
CA ARG A 84 5.27 -20.27 -14.82
C ARG A 84 5.10 -19.56 -16.17
N GLU A 85 3.89 -19.51 -16.69
CA GLU A 85 3.61 -19.07 -18.07
C GLU A 85 3.09 -17.64 -18.14
N THR A 86 2.50 -17.14 -17.06
CA THR A 86 1.75 -15.88 -17.08
C THR A 86 2.38 -14.79 -16.22
N VAL A 87 3.07 -15.13 -15.13
CA VAL A 87 3.46 -14.17 -14.08
C VAL A 87 4.98 -14.03 -13.95
N GLY A 88 5.47 -12.80 -14.01
CA GLY A 88 6.79 -12.40 -13.52
C GLY A 88 6.67 -11.60 -12.23
N ILE A 89 7.52 -11.87 -11.23
CA ILE A 89 7.47 -11.18 -9.93
C ILE A 89 8.78 -10.48 -9.63
N VAL A 90 8.67 -9.20 -9.27
CA VAL A 90 9.74 -8.36 -8.72
C VAL A 90 9.41 -8.08 -7.26
N PHE A 91 10.29 -8.50 -6.35
CA PHE A 91 10.09 -8.37 -4.90
C PHE A 91 10.83 -7.16 -4.34
N GLN A 92 10.30 -6.58 -3.26
CA GLN A 92 10.89 -5.44 -2.53
C GLN A 92 12.33 -5.66 -2.09
N ALA A 93 12.67 -6.85 -1.60
CA ALA A 93 14.00 -7.20 -1.11
C ALA A 93 14.89 -7.88 -2.18
N PHE A 94 14.58 -7.70 -3.47
CA PHE A 94 15.20 -8.33 -4.65
C PHE A 94 15.03 -9.86 -4.72
N ASN A 95 15.06 -10.55 -3.57
CA ASN A 95 14.99 -12.01 -3.39
C ASN A 95 15.97 -12.76 -4.31
N LEU A 96 17.17 -12.24 -4.54
CA LEU A 96 18.21 -12.93 -5.29
C LEU A 96 18.86 -14.01 -4.41
N VAL A 97 19.24 -15.13 -5.03
CA VAL A 97 19.98 -16.21 -4.36
C VAL A 97 21.44 -15.76 -4.19
N PRO A 98 21.93 -15.56 -2.94
CA PRO A 98 23.23 -14.91 -2.71
C PRO A 98 24.44 -15.69 -3.23
N SER A 99 24.33 -17.01 -3.31
CA SER A 99 25.40 -17.90 -3.78
C SER A 99 25.55 -17.94 -5.31
N LEU A 100 24.54 -17.43 -6.03
CA LEU A 100 24.48 -17.45 -7.48
C LEU A 100 24.89 -16.10 -8.07
N THR A 101 25.49 -16.13 -9.26
CA THR A 101 25.78 -14.92 -10.04
C THR A 101 24.50 -14.26 -10.55
N ALA A 102 24.60 -13.03 -11.06
CA ALA A 102 23.49 -12.34 -11.71
C ALA A 102 22.91 -13.17 -12.88
N ALA A 103 23.76 -13.74 -13.73
CA ALA A 103 23.33 -14.62 -14.82
C ALA A 103 22.59 -15.86 -14.29
N GLU A 104 23.15 -16.52 -13.28
CA GLU A 104 22.53 -17.72 -12.69
C GLU A 104 21.19 -17.41 -12.02
N ASN A 105 21.05 -16.27 -11.35
CA ASN A 105 19.78 -15.80 -10.79
C ASN A 105 18.69 -15.63 -11.86
N VAL A 106 19.04 -15.03 -13.01
CA VAL A 106 18.13 -14.86 -14.14
C VAL A 106 17.77 -16.21 -14.78
N MET A 107 18.68 -17.18 -14.76
CA MET A 107 18.47 -18.52 -15.32
C MET A 107 17.47 -19.39 -14.53
N ILE A 108 17.29 -19.15 -13.22
CA ILE A 108 16.44 -19.98 -12.32
C ILE A 108 15.08 -20.33 -12.95
N PRO A 109 14.22 -19.36 -13.33
CA PRO A 109 12.90 -19.67 -13.88
C PRO A 109 12.97 -20.45 -15.19
N MET A 110 13.97 -20.18 -16.05
CA MET A 110 14.15 -20.90 -17.31
C MET A 110 14.54 -22.37 -17.09
N LEU A 111 15.45 -22.63 -16.14
CA LEU A 111 15.84 -23.99 -15.77
C LEU A 111 14.66 -24.75 -15.16
N ALA A 112 13.88 -24.09 -14.29
CA ALA A 112 12.66 -24.66 -13.71
C ALA A 112 11.59 -24.98 -14.78
N ALA A 113 11.55 -24.21 -15.87
CA ALA A 113 10.71 -24.48 -17.03
C ALA A 113 11.27 -25.56 -17.98
N GLY A 114 12.43 -26.17 -17.67
CA GLY A 114 13.03 -27.25 -18.45
C GLY A 114 13.94 -26.79 -19.59
N MET A 115 14.30 -25.50 -19.65
CA MET A 115 15.24 -24.99 -20.66
C MET A 115 16.66 -25.51 -20.41
N SER A 116 17.39 -25.86 -21.48
CA SER A 116 18.79 -26.29 -21.33
C SER A 116 19.66 -25.17 -20.75
N ARG A 117 20.67 -25.54 -19.96
CA ARG A 117 21.58 -24.57 -19.32
C ARG A 117 22.21 -23.60 -20.32
N ARG A 118 22.59 -24.10 -21.50
CA ARG A 118 23.18 -23.29 -22.58
C ARG A 118 22.20 -22.27 -23.14
N ALA A 119 20.95 -22.67 -23.39
CA ALA A 119 19.91 -21.77 -23.89
C ALA A 119 19.52 -20.74 -22.82
N ALA A 120 19.35 -21.17 -21.57
CA ALA A 120 19.06 -20.30 -20.44
C ALA A 120 20.16 -19.25 -20.22
N PHE A 121 21.44 -19.64 -20.30
CA PHE A 121 22.56 -18.71 -20.17
C PHE A 121 22.57 -17.66 -21.28
N LYS A 122 22.38 -18.07 -22.54
CA LYS A 122 22.31 -17.14 -23.68
C LYS A 122 21.17 -16.14 -23.53
N LYS A 123 20.00 -16.60 -23.07
CA LYS A 123 18.85 -15.70 -22.82
C LYS A 123 19.12 -14.79 -21.62
N ALA A 124 19.74 -15.29 -20.55
CA ALA A 124 20.12 -14.47 -19.40
C ALA A 124 21.10 -13.35 -19.79
N GLU A 125 22.08 -13.63 -20.65
CA GLU A 125 23.02 -12.63 -21.19
C GLU A 125 22.28 -11.52 -21.95
N GLN A 126 21.33 -11.88 -22.81
CA GLN A 126 20.51 -10.90 -23.55
C GLN A 126 19.68 -10.03 -22.61
N LEU A 127 19.06 -10.63 -21.60
CA LEU A 127 18.23 -9.91 -20.63
C LEU A 127 19.06 -8.99 -19.73
N LEU A 128 20.22 -9.46 -19.28
CA LEU A 128 21.15 -8.64 -18.48
C LEU A 128 21.73 -7.50 -19.29
N SER A 129 22.05 -7.72 -20.57
CA SER A 129 22.46 -6.63 -21.47
C SER A 129 21.34 -5.60 -21.66
N ARG A 130 20.08 -6.03 -21.84
CA ARG A 130 18.92 -5.14 -21.96
C ARG A 130 18.71 -4.25 -20.73
N VAL A 131 19.05 -4.73 -19.53
CA VAL A 131 18.98 -3.93 -18.30
C VAL A 131 20.32 -3.26 -17.94
N GLY A 132 21.29 -3.21 -18.85
CA GLY A 132 22.56 -2.50 -18.64
C GLY A 132 23.55 -3.19 -17.69
N LEU A 133 23.46 -4.52 -17.52
CA LEU A 133 24.27 -5.34 -16.61
C LEU A 133 25.18 -6.35 -17.31
N GLN A 134 25.50 -6.13 -18.58
CA GLN A 134 26.36 -7.03 -19.36
C GLN A 134 27.74 -7.25 -18.69
N ASP A 135 28.36 -6.20 -18.17
CA ASP A 135 29.68 -6.31 -17.52
C ASP A 135 29.60 -6.78 -16.05
N ARG A 136 28.41 -7.18 -15.60
CA ARG A 136 28.13 -7.59 -14.21
C ARG A 136 27.51 -8.98 -14.11
N MET A 137 27.39 -9.71 -15.22
CA MET A 137 26.74 -11.02 -15.28
C MET A 137 27.35 -12.07 -14.32
N SER A 138 28.65 -11.99 -14.08
CA SER A 138 29.41 -12.89 -13.20
C SER A 138 29.45 -12.46 -11.72
N HIS A 139 28.92 -11.29 -11.39
CA HIS A 139 28.92 -10.78 -10.01
C HIS A 139 27.84 -11.47 -9.20
N ARG A 140 28.09 -11.66 -7.91
CA ARG A 140 27.07 -12.13 -6.96
C ARG A 140 26.31 -10.93 -6.38
N PRO A 141 25.11 -11.13 -5.79
CA PRO A 141 24.33 -10.04 -5.21
C PRO A 141 25.10 -9.13 -4.27
N GLY A 142 26.01 -9.68 -3.44
CA GLY A 142 26.85 -8.89 -2.54
C GLY A 142 27.85 -7.93 -3.22
N ASP A 143 28.14 -8.14 -4.50
CA ASP A 143 29.06 -7.32 -5.29
C ASP A 143 28.32 -6.25 -6.13
N LEU A 144 26.98 -6.18 -6.03
CA LEU A 144 26.11 -5.32 -6.83
C LEU A 144 25.47 -4.23 -5.97
N SER A 145 25.32 -3.03 -6.52
CA SER A 145 24.52 -1.97 -5.87
C SER A 145 23.03 -2.34 -5.82
N GLY A 146 22.25 -1.67 -4.96
CA GLY A 146 20.80 -1.90 -4.86
C GLY A 146 20.09 -1.80 -6.21
N GLY A 147 20.33 -0.73 -6.97
CA GLY A 147 19.75 -0.56 -8.31
C GLY A 147 20.21 -1.62 -9.33
N GLN A 148 21.44 -2.14 -9.19
CA GLN A 148 21.90 -3.27 -10.00
C GLN A 148 21.20 -4.57 -9.61
N GLN A 149 21.06 -4.87 -8.31
CA GLN A 149 20.31 -6.03 -7.83
C GLN A 149 18.85 -5.99 -8.27
N GLN A 150 18.22 -4.81 -8.22
CA GLN A 150 16.86 -4.62 -8.69
C GLN A 150 16.73 -4.91 -10.19
N ARG A 151 17.68 -4.43 -11.01
CA ARG A 151 17.70 -4.74 -12.44
C ARG A 151 17.93 -6.23 -12.73
N VAL A 152 18.71 -6.94 -11.92
CA VAL A 152 18.81 -8.42 -11.98
C VAL A 152 17.45 -9.06 -11.64
N ALA A 153 16.76 -8.58 -10.60
CA ALA A 153 15.44 -9.09 -10.22
C ALA A 153 14.40 -8.86 -11.33
N VAL A 154 14.43 -7.70 -12.00
CA VAL A 154 13.61 -7.40 -13.17
C VAL A 154 13.95 -8.32 -14.34
N ALA A 155 15.23 -8.50 -14.67
CA ALA A 155 15.67 -9.43 -15.73
C ALA A 155 15.21 -10.87 -15.47
N ARG A 156 15.25 -11.31 -14.20
CA ARG A 156 14.72 -12.61 -13.78
C ARG A 156 13.20 -12.69 -13.96
N ALA A 157 12.45 -11.66 -13.56
CA ALA A 157 11.00 -11.63 -13.69
C ALA A 157 10.54 -11.78 -15.14
N ILE A 158 11.28 -11.22 -16.10
CA ILE A 158 10.95 -11.29 -17.52
C ILE A 158 11.57 -12.47 -18.27
N ALA A 159 12.25 -13.38 -17.57
CA ALA A 159 13.04 -14.43 -18.19
C ALA A 159 12.21 -15.43 -19.02
N LEU A 160 10.93 -15.62 -18.68
CA LEU A 160 9.99 -16.45 -19.43
C LEU A 160 9.06 -15.64 -20.34
N ASP A 161 9.32 -14.34 -20.49
CA ASP A 161 8.48 -13.40 -21.25
C ASP A 161 7.00 -13.38 -20.81
N PRO A 162 6.71 -13.19 -19.51
CA PRO A 162 5.36 -13.25 -19.00
C PRO A 162 4.52 -12.05 -19.48
N PRO A 163 3.21 -12.25 -19.76
CA PRO A 163 2.26 -11.18 -20.05
C PRO A 163 1.88 -10.32 -18.83
N LEU A 164 2.08 -10.81 -17.60
CA LEU A 164 1.83 -10.05 -16.37
C LEU A 164 3.13 -9.92 -15.56
N ILE A 165 3.50 -8.70 -15.19
CA ILE A 165 4.55 -8.44 -14.21
C ILE A 165 3.93 -7.81 -12.97
N LEU A 166 4.25 -8.38 -11.81
CA LEU A 166 3.87 -7.87 -10.50
C LEU A 166 5.13 -7.37 -9.80
N ALA A 167 5.12 -6.12 -9.37
CA ALA A 167 6.26 -5.50 -8.70
C ALA A 167 5.83 -4.95 -7.34
N ASP A 168 6.42 -5.45 -6.26
CA ASP A 168 6.17 -4.97 -4.91
C ASP A 168 7.32 -4.06 -4.48
N GLU A 169 7.02 -2.77 -4.29
CA GLU A 169 7.95 -1.71 -3.89
C GLU A 169 9.28 -1.74 -4.66
N PRO A 170 9.27 -1.67 -6.01
CA PRO A 170 10.46 -1.91 -6.82
C PRO A 170 11.52 -0.81 -6.71
N THR A 171 11.20 0.31 -6.07
CA THR A 171 12.12 1.42 -5.82
C THR A 171 12.54 1.50 -4.35
N ALA A 172 12.03 0.62 -3.49
CA ALA A 172 12.46 0.55 -2.10
C ALA A 172 13.96 0.21 -2.03
N HIS A 173 14.67 0.90 -1.15
CA HIS A 173 16.12 0.78 -0.94
C HIS A 173 17.01 1.36 -2.06
N LEU A 174 16.45 2.12 -3.01
CA LEU A 174 17.21 2.78 -4.06
C LEU A 174 17.46 4.26 -3.74
N ASP A 175 18.66 4.74 -4.11
CA ASP A 175 18.94 6.18 -4.11
C ASP A 175 18.23 6.89 -5.26
N PHE A 176 18.16 8.23 -5.21
CA PHE A 176 17.42 9.04 -6.18
C PHE A 176 17.86 8.81 -7.63
N ILE A 177 19.16 8.58 -7.86
CA ILE A 177 19.72 8.38 -9.20
C ILE A 177 19.31 7.00 -9.74
N GLN A 178 19.37 5.97 -8.89
CA GLN A 178 19.01 4.60 -9.25
C GLN A 178 17.51 4.42 -9.51
N VAL A 179 16.65 5.21 -8.85
CA VAL A 179 15.19 5.16 -9.03
C VAL A 179 14.81 5.48 -10.48
N GLU A 180 15.39 6.51 -11.08
CA GLU A 180 15.03 6.92 -12.44
C GLU A 180 15.26 5.79 -13.46
N GLU A 181 16.39 5.10 -13.38
CA GLU A 181 16.72 3.97 -14.27
C GLU A 181 15.71 2.83 -14.14
N VAL A 182 15.28 2.52 -12.90
CA VAL A 182 14.31 1.45 -12.64
C VAL A 182 12.90 1.85 -13.09
N LEU A 183 12.48 3.09 -12.87
CA LEU A 183 11.17 3.59 -13.31
C LEU A 183 11.03 3.56 -14.85
N ARG A 184 12.07 4.00 -15.57
CA ARG A 184 12.11 3.92 -17.05
C ARG A 184 11.98 2.47 -17.51
N LEU A 185 12.75 1.56 -16.90
CA LEU A 185 12.68 0.14 -17.20
C LEU A 185 11.28 -0.44 -16.98
N ILE A 186 10.63 -0.13 -15.86
CA ILE A 186 9.26 -0.58 -15.57
C ILE A 186 8.27 -0.09 -16.65
N ARG A 187 8.35 1.19 -17.05
CA ARG A 187 7.50 1.74 -18.10
C ARG A 187 7.74 1.07 -19.45
N GLU A 188 8.99 0.77 -19.80
CA GLU A 188 9.34 0.05 -21.03
C GLU A 188 8.82 -1.39 -21.02
N LEU A 189 8.70 -2.02 -19.84
CA LEU A 189 8.15 -3.35 -19.72
C LEU A 189 6.64 -3.39 -19.93
N ALA A 190 5.92 -2.33 -19.55
CA ALA A 190 4.52 -2.09 -19.87
C ALA A 190 4.38 -1.60 -21.32
N SER A 191 4.75 -2.48 -22.27
CA SER A 191 4.68 -2.23 -23.71
C SER A 191 4.04 -3.42 -24.44
N GLY A 192 3.38 -3.13 -25.57
CA GLY A 192 2.57 -4.11 -26.28
C GLY A 192 1.41 -4.59 -25.40
N ASP A 193 1.22 -5.91 -25.32
CA ASP A 193 0.16 -6.52 -24.51
C ASP A 193 0.58 -6.84 -23.07
N ARG A 194 1.84 -6.54 -22.67
CA ARG A 194 2.33 -6.87 -21.32
C ARG A 194 1.80 -5.89 -20.29
N MET A 195 1.03 -6.38 -19.32
CA MET A 195 0.57 -5.62 -18.17
C MET A 195 1.64 -5.60 -17.07
N VAL A 196 1.80 -4.45 -16.42
CA VAL A 196 2.66 -4.31 -15.24
C VAL A 196 1.85 -3.70 -14.11
N VAL A 197 1.79 -4.38 -12.97
CA VAL A 197 1.13 -3.91 -11.75
C VAL A 197 2.20 -3.66 -10.69
N VAL A 198 2.31 -2.41 -10.23
CA VAL A 198 3.29 -1.99 -9.24
C VAL A 198 2.57 -1.59 -7.97
N ALA A 199 2.87 -2.25 -6.86
CA ALA A 199 2.52 -1.75 -5.54
C ALA A 199 3.62 -0.82 -5.05
N THR A 200 3.29 0.42 -4.71
CA THR A 200 4.25 1.33 -4.08
C THR A 200 3.57 2.45 -3.31
N HIS A 201 4.32 3.10 -2.43
CA HIS A 201 3.99 4.41 -1.85
C HIS A 201 4.78 5.56 -2.52
N ASP A 202 5.64 5.25 -3.48
CA ASP A 202 6.49 6.22 -4.17
C ASP A 202 5.72 6.99 -5.25
N SER A 203 5.29 8.21 -4.93
CA SER A 203 4.52 9.06 -5.84
C SER A 203 5.26 9.45 -7.13
N ARG A 204 6.59 9.26 -7.21
CA ARG A 204 7.38 9.57 -8.40
C ARG A 204 7.03 8.72 -9.61
N ILE A 205 6.42 7.54 -9.42
CA ILE A 205 5.99 6.65 -10.52
C ILE A 205 4.67 7.09 -11.17
N LEU A 206 3.85 7.87 -10.46
CA LEU A 206 2.48 8.21 -10.88
C LEU A 206 2.38 8.84 -12.29
N PRO A 207 3.30 9.73 -12.72
CA PRO A 207 3.24 10.29 -14.07
C PRO A 207 3.43 9.26 -15.20
N LEU A 208 3.95 8.07 -14.90
CA LEU A 208 4.15 6.99 -15.87
C LEU A 208 2.94 6.06 -15.97
N ALA A 209 2.02 6.12 -15.00
CA ALA A 209 0.91 5.20 -14.85
C ALA A 209 -0.18 5.41 -15.90
N ASP A 210 -0.73 4.31 -16.42
CA ASP A 210 -1.95 4.34 -17.23
C ASP A 210 -3.20 4.27 -16.33
N ARG A 211 -3.07 3.61 -15.17
CA ARG A 211 -4.10 3.50 -14.14
C ARG A 211 -3.49 3.61 -12.75
N VAL A 212 -4.10 4.42 -11.89
CA VAL A 212 -3.80 4.47 -10.46
C VAL A 212 -4.99 3.91 -9.71
N VAL A 213 -4.73 3.03 -8.75
CA VAL A 213 -5.72 2.41 -7.88
C VAL A 213 -5.30 2.68 -6.45
N ASP A 214 -6.15 3.34 -5.68
CA ASP A 214 -5.96 3.45 -4.25
C ASP A 214 -6.66 2.28 -3.55
N LEU A 215 -5.93 1.56 -2.69
CA LEU A 215 -6.45 0.42 -1.92
C LEU A 215 -7.04 0.84 -0.57
N VAL A 216 -6.93 2.12 -0.22
CA VAL A 216 -7.73 2.67 0.85
C VAL A 216 -9.14 2.91 0.29
N PRO A 217 -10.21 2.58 1.03
CA PRO A 217 -11.53 3.10 0.69
C PRO A 217 -11.40 4.62 0.52
N ASP A 218 -11.94 5.16 -0.57
CA ASP A 218 -12.16 6.59 -0.71
C ASP A 218 -12.96 7.07 0.50
N PHE A 219 -12.28 7.50 1.57
CA PHE A 219 -12.90 8.34 2.56
C PHE A 219 -12.83 9.74 1.97
N ILE A 220 -13.71 9.99 1.00
CA ILE A 220 -14.04 11.35 0.62
C ILE A 220 -14.69 11.93 1.87
N SER A 221 -13.89 12.58 2.71
CA SER A 221 -14.40 13.50 3.70
C SER A 221 -15.12 14.58 2.90
N MET A 222 -16.43 14.44 2.74
CA MET A 222 -17.23 15.54 2.22
C MET A 222 -17.05 16.68 3.20
N ASP A 223 -16.62 17.84 2.68
CA ASP A 223 -16.49 18.99 3.54
C ASP A 223 -17.85 19.31 4.16
N ARG A 224 -17.89 19.36 5.48
CA ARG A 224 -19.10 19.53 6.27
C ARG A 224 -18.82 20.42 7.47
N PRO A 225 -19.84 21.16 7.95
CA PRO A 225 -19.68 21.98 9.15
C PRO A 225 -19.20 21.13 10.34
N PRO A 226 -18.47 21.74 11.29
CA PRO A 226 -17.96 21.01 12.45
C PRO A 226 -19.09 20.37 13.27
N ASP A 227 -18.89 19.12 13.67
CA ASP A 227 -19.86 18.34 14.44
C ASP A 227 -19.54 18.43 15.94
N THR A 228 -20.49 18.91 16.74
CA THR A 228 -20.32 18.94 18.21
C THR A 228 -20.83 17.64 18.82
N VAL A 229 -19.97 16.97 19.59
CA VAL A 229 -20.28 15.71 20.28
C VAL A 229 -20.18 15.94 21.79
N GLU A 230 -21.28 15.68 22.50
CA GLU A 230 -21.30 15.61 23.96
C GLU A 230 -21.11 14.16 24.42
N LEU A 231 -20.21 13.96 25.37
CA LEU A 231 -19.85 12.65 25.90
C LEU A 231 -20.12 12.61 27.41
N ALA A 232 -20.74 11.54 27.88
CA ALA A 232 -20.83 11.21 29.29
C ALA A 232 -19.51 10.61 29.82
N GLU A 233 -19.33 10.59 31.14
CA GLU A 233 -18.19 9.91 31.76
C GLU A 233 -18.16 8.42 31.38
N GLY A 234 -17.01 7.96 30.88
CA GLY A 234 -16.79 6.60 30.39
C GLY A 234 -17.21 6.36 28.94
N GLU A 235 -17.84 7.31 28.26
CA GLU A 235 -18.28 7.16 26.87
C GLU A 235 -17.08 7.18 25.90
N VAL A 236 -17.10 6.27 24.92
CA VAL A 236 -16.05 6.13 23.92
C VAL A 236 -16.44 6.90 22.66
N LEU A 237 -15.60 7.84 22.26
CA LEU A 237 -15.80 8.63 21.04
C LEU A 237 -15.41 7.84 19.79
N PHE A 238 -14.29 7.13 19.85
CA PHE A 238 -13.86 6.18 18.81
C PHE A 238 -12.90 5.15 19.42
N GLU A 239 -12.82 3.99 18.79
CA GLU A 239 -11.97 2.87 19.21
C GLU A 239 -10.70 2.76 18.36
N GLN A 240 -9.64 2.20 18.95
CA GLN A 240 -8.44 1.81 18.22
C GLN A 240 -8.80 0.89 17.05
N GLY A 241 -8.17 1.09 15.90
CA GLY A 241 -8.42 0.30 14.68
C GLY A 241 -9.64 0.75 13.87
N THR A 242 -10.48 1.65 14.40
CA THR A 242 -11.58 2.21 13.60
C THR A 242 -11.05 3.22 12.58
N MET A 243 -11.77 3.40 11.48
CA MET A 243 -11.51 4.47 10.51
C MET A 243 -12.36 5.70 10.87
N GLY A 244 -11.88 6.90 10.53
CA GLY A 244 -12.66 8.12 10.67
C GLY A 244 -12.07 9.29 9.90
N ASP A 245 -12.90 10.29 9.63
CA ASP A 245 -12.60 11.51 8.85
C ASP A 245 -12.42 12.77 9.69
N LEU A 246 -12.79 12.72 10.96
CA LEU A 246 -12.77 13.90 11.82
C LEU A 246 -11.51 13.99 12.69
N ILE A 247 -10.99 15.20 12.79
CA ILE A 247 -10.02 15.65 13.80
C ILE A 247 -10.82 16.29 14.93
N TYR A 248 -10.60 15.89 16.17
CA TYR A 248 -11.40 16.35 17.29
C TYR A 248 -10.63 17.38 18.11
N VAL A 249 -11.30 18.45 18.51
CA VAL A 249 -10.81 19.46 19.45
C VAL A 249 -11.65 19.40 20.72
N VAL A 250 -11.01 19.36 21.88
CA VAL A 250 -11.72 19.38 23.15
C VAL A 250 -12.18 20.81 23.45
N SER A 251 -13.50 21.00 23.53
CA SER A 251 -14.11 22.27 23.92
C SER A 251 -14.28 22.36 25.45
N SER A 252 -14.65 21.25 26.10
CA SER A 252 -14.75 21.13 27.55
C SER A 252 -14.56 19.69 28.04
N GLY A 253 -14.19 19.51 29.31
CA GLY A 253 -13.93 18.20 29.92
C GLY A 253 -12.57 17.62 29.54
N GLU A 254 -12.41 16.30 29.76
CA GLU A 254 -11.17 15.57 29.55
C GLU A 254 -11.44 14.22 28.89
N LEU A 255 -10.56 13.83 27.95
CA LEU A 255 -10.56 12.49 27.37
C LEU A 255 -9.21 11.81 27.60
N GLU A 256 -9.23 10.51 27.84
CA GLU A 256 -8.05 9.66 27.86
C GLU A 256 -7.88 8.95 26.51
N MET A 257 -6.64 8.95 26.02
CA MET A 257 -6.20 8.22 24.84
C MET A 257 -5.54 6.92 25.27
N LEU A 258 -6.16 5.79 24.93
CA LEU A 258 -5.80 4.47 25.43
C LEU A 258 -5.35 3.59 24.28
N ARG A 259 -4.23 2.90 24.42
CA ARG A 259 -3.76 1.91 23.45
C ARG A 259 -3.99 0.51 23.99
N GLU A 260 -4.61 -0.34 23.19
CA GLU A 260 -4.74 -1.76 23.53
C GLU A 260 -3.42 -2.50 23.25
N LEU A 261 -2.94 -3.26 24.23
CA LEU A 261 -1.72 -4.03 24.13
C LEU A 261 -2.00 -5.45 23.58
N PRO A 262 -1.09 -6.04 22.78
CA PRO A 262 -1.28 -7.37 22.18
C PRO A 262 -1.50 -8.53 23.17
N GLY A 263 -1.16 -8.34 24.44
CA GLY A 263 -1.34 -9.33 25.52
C GLY A 263 -2.61 -9.15 26.36
N GLY A 264 -3.49 -8.21 25.98
CA GLY A 264 -4.60 -7.74 26.80
C GLY A 264 -4.17 -6.65 27.79
N GLY A 265 -5.05 -5.66 28.00
CA GLY A 265 -4.81 -4.48 28.83
C GLY A 265 -4.72 -3.18 28.03
N GLU A 266 -4.95 -2.06 28.71
CA GLU A 266 -4.92 -0.71 28.14
C GLU A 266 -3.70 0.06 28.68
N GLU A 267 -2.98 0.75 27.79
CA GLU A 267 -1.93 1.71 28.10
C GLU A 267 -2.46 3.14 27.91
N LEU A 268 -2.45 3.97 28.95
CA LEU A 268 -2.78 5.39 28.83
C LEU A 268 -1.64 6.13 28.12
N LEU A 269 -1.90 6.61 26.90
CA LEU A 269 -0.93 7.38 26.12
C LEU A 269 -0.84 8.84 26.56
N LYS A 270 -2.02 9.48 26.68
CA LYS A 270 -2.16 10.88 27.10
C LYS A 270 -3.59 11.16 27.56
N VAL A 271 -3.74 12.20 28.37
CA VAL A 271 -5.03 12.84 28.62
C VAL A 271 -5.06 14.12 27.81
N VAL A 272 -6.14 14.34 27.07
CA VAL A 272 -6.39 15.56 26.30
C VAL A 272 -7.47 16.39 26.98
N THR A 273 -7.23 17.69 27.04
CA THR A 273 -8.02 18.66 27.78
C THR A 273 -8.42 19.82 26.88
N LYS A 274 -9.21 20.76 27.38
CA LYS A 274 -9.70 21.92 26.62
C LYS A 274 -8.58 22.61 25.82
N GLY A 275 -8.77 22.75 24.51
CA GLY A 275 -7.81 23.34 23.57
C GLY A 275 -6.89 22.34 22.87
N ASP A 276 -6.78 21.12 23.40
CA ASP A 276 -6.05 20.04 22.73
C ASP A 276 -6.87 19.49 21.57
N TYR A 277 -6.17 19.11 20.50
CA TYR A 277 -6.74 18.30 19.43
C TYR A 277 -6.13 16.90 19.40
N PHE A 278 -6.86 15.97 18.81
CA PHE A 278 -6.46 14.58 18.71
C PHE A 278 -7.16 13.86 17.56
N GLY A 279 -6.58 12.73 17.18
CA GLY A 279 -7.11 11.93 16.09
C GLY A 279 -6.80 12.51 14.72
N GLU A 280 -5.78 13.35 14.59
CA GLU A 280 -5.36 13.97 13.35
C GLU A 280 -4.71 12.96 12.39
N ILE A 281 -3.97 11.98 12.91
CA ILE A 281 -3.18 11.03 12.08
C ILE A 281 -4.09 10.20 11.15
N GLY A 282 -5.22 9.74 11.64
CA GLY A 282 -6.12 8.87 10.87
C GLY A 282 -6.65 9.57 9.61
N PRO A 283 -7.35 10.71 9.74
CA PRO A 283 -7.83 11.49 8.59
C PRO A 283 -6.71 12.07 7.72
N LEU A 284 -5.56 12.46 8.27
CA LEU A 284 -4.47 13.08 7.48
C LEU A 284 -3.68 12.09 6.64
N PHE A 285 -3.50 10.86 7.13
CA PHE A 285 -2.67 9.85 6.48
C PHE A 285 -3.49 8.63 6.04
N HIS A 286 -4.81 8.69 6.16
CA HIS A 286 -5.75 7.61 5.87
C HIS A 286 -5.40 6.30 6.60
N LEU A 287 -5.13 6.43 7.91
CA LEU A 287 -4.77 5.31 8.78
C LEU A 287 -5.91 5.02 9.78
N PRO A 288 -6.05 3.76 10.25
CA PRO A 288 -6.89 3.46 11.40
C PRO A 288 -6.44 4.24 12.64
N ARG A 289 -7.37 4.50 13.57
CA ARG A 289 -7.06 5.12 14.87
C ARG A 289 -6.03 4.29 15.61
N ASN A 290 -4.98 4.93 16.11
CA ASN A 290 -3.88 4.27 16.85
C ASN A 290 -4.14 4.14 18.37
N ALA A 291 -5.29 4.61 18.83
CA ALA A 291 -5.74 4.59 20.22
C ALA A 291 -7.27 4.75 20.28
N THR A 292 -7.87 4.31 21.37
CA THR A 292 -9.26 4.57 21.76
C THR A 292 -9.34 5.91 22.51
N ALA A 293 -10.33 6.73 22.20
CA ALA A 293 -10.60 7.98 22.91
C ALA A 293 -11.84 7.81 23.82
N ARG A 294 -11.65 7.91 25.13
CA ARG A 294 -12.71 7.72 26.14
C ARG A 294 -12.81 8.94 27.05
N ALA A 295 -14.03 9.39 27.32
CA ALA A 295 -14.26 10.54 28.19
C ALA A 295 -14.01 10.17 29.67
N ARG A 296 -13.15 10.93 30.37
CA ARG A 296 -12.89 10.73 31.82
C ARG A 296 -13.94 11.39 32.70
N CYS A 297 -14.66 12.35 32.13
CA CYS A 297 -15.75 13.08 32.77
C CYS A 297 -16.70 13.55 31.66
N LYS A 298 -17.78 14.26 32.01
CA LYS A 298 -18.62 14.88 30.98
C LYS A 298 -17.77 15.83 30.13
N ALA A 299 -17.72 15.58 28.83
CA ALA A 299 -16.86 16.31 27.89
C ALA A 299 -17.62 16.74 26.64
N THR A 300 -17.16 17.81 26.00
CA THR A 300 -17.66 18.25 24.70
C THR A 300 -16.47 18.37 23.76
N VAL A 301 -16.57 17.71 22.62
CA VAL A 301 -15.57 17.76 21.54
C VAL A 301 -16.21 18.28 20.27
N ILE A 302 -15.42 18.96 19.44
CA ILE A 302 -15.84 19.43 18.12
C ILE A 302 -15.01 18.68 17.09
N GLY A 303 -15.68 17.92 16.21
CA GLY A 303 -15.07 17.21 15.11
C GLY A 303 -15.01 18.07 13.85
N TYR A 304 -13.84 18.14 13.22
CA TYR A 304 -13.56 18.89 12.01
C TYR A 304 -13.11 17.95 10.89
N THR A 305 -13.55 18.21 9.67
CA THR A 305 -12.90 17.65 8.48
C THR A 305 -11.45 18.14 8.41
N VAL A 306 -10.58 17.43 7.69
CA VAL A 306 -9.19 17.88 7.49
C VAL A 306 -9.13 19.29 6.88
N GLN A 307 -10.04 19.60 5.97
CA GLN A 307 -10.12 20.91 5.33
C GLN A 307 -10.55 21.99 6.34
N ALA A 308 -11.67 21.79 7.03
CA ALA A 308 -12.17 22.75 8.04
C ALA A 308 -11.15 22.97 9.17
N PHE A 309 -10.42 21.92 9.57
CA PHE A 309 -9.37 22.03 10.58
C PHE A 309 -8.15 22.84 10.08
N ARG A 310 -7.78 22.71 8.80
CA ARG A 310 -6.70 23.51 8.20
C ARG A 310 -7.08 24.99 8.09
N GLU A 311 -8.32 25.28 7.71
CA GLU A 311 -8.84 26.66 7.67
C GLU A 311 -8.79 27.32 9.05
N ARG A 312 -9.05 26.54 10.11
CA ARG A 312 -8.93 26.98 11.51
C ARG A 312 -7.49 27.26 11.94
N LEU A 313 -6.50 26.49 11.47
CA LEU A 313 -5.07 26.67 11.83
C LEU A 313 -4.38 27.85 11.12
N GLY A 314 -5.02 28.47 10.13
CA GLY A 314 -4.42 29.57 9.36
C GLY A 314 -3.16 29.19 8.57
N THR A 315 -2.31 30.18 8.25
CA THR A 315 -1.15 30.02 7.33
C THR A 315 -0.01 29.12 7.83
N GLY A 316 -0.04 28.64 9.08
CA GLY A 316 0.94 27.71 9.67
C GLY A 316 0.63 26.22 9.38
N GLY A 317 -0.64 25.90 9.12
CA GLY A 317 -1.18 24.67 8.55
C GLY A 317 -0.50 23.36 8.97
N VAL A 318 0.28 22.76 8.06
CA VAL A 318 0.83 21.39 8.18
C VAL A 318 1.97 21.29 9.20
N ARG A 319 2.72 22.37 9.43
CA ARG A 319 3.89 22.33 10.32
C ARG A 319 3.48 22.26 11.79
N ASP A 320 2.49 23.05 12.18
CA ASP A 320 1.96 23.07 13.55
C ASP A 320 1.16 21.80 13.91
N LEU A 321 0.57 21.16 12.89
CA LEU A 321 -0.11 19.86 12.97
C LEU A 321 0.84 18.70 13.29
N ILE A 322 2.03 18.70 12.69
CA ILE A 322 3.07 17.69 12.95
C ILE A 322 3.72 17.93 14.33
N GLU A 323 3.87 19.19 14.73
CA GLU A 323 4.50 19.59 15.99
C GLU A 323 3.56 19.49 17.22
N HIS A 324 2.27 19.12 17.05
CA HIS A 324 1.31 18.94 18.16
C HIS A 324 1.20 20.17 19.09
N ARG A 325 1.25 21.39 18.54
CA ARG A 325 1.09 22.59 19.36
C ARG A 325 -0.36 22.76 19.83
N PRO A 326 -0.61 23.06 21.13
CA PRO A 326 -1.95 23.36 21.62
C PRO A 326 -2.51 24.61 20.92
N LEU A 327 -3.83 24.64 20.70
CA LEU A 327 -4.52 25.81 20.14
C LEU A 327 -4.63 26.90 21.21
N ASP A 328 -4.45 28.17 20.82
CA ASP A 328 -4.59 29.30 21.74
C ASP A 328 -6.03 29.41 22.27
N ALA A 329 -6.18 29.71 23.57
CA ALA A 329 -7.45 29.67 24.28
C ALA A 329 -8.51 30.69 23.76
N ASP A 330 -8.08 31.70 23.00
CA ASP A 330 -8.93 32.74 22.44
C ASP A 330 -9.65 32.30 21.13
N ASP A 331 -9.27 31.17 20.51
CA ASP A 331 -9.93 30.61 19.32
C ASP A 331 -11.13 29.69 19.65
N LEU A 332 -11.49 29.56 20.94
CA LEU A 332 -12.49 28.60 21.45
C LEU A 332 -13.93 29.15 21.50
N GLU A 333 -14.21 30.33 20.93
CA GLU A 333 -15.57 30.85 20.84
C GLU A 333 -16.40 30.04 19.82
N THR A 334 -17.48 29.43 20.32
CA THR A 334 -18.53 28.75 19.55
C THR A 334 -19.03 29.63 18.38
N PRO A 335 -19.32 29.07 17.19
CA PRO A 335 -20.07 29.82 16.19
C PRO A 335 -21.47 30.06 16.74
N THR A 336 -21.72 31.29 17.15
CA THR A 336 -23.03 31.77 17.54
C THR A 336 -23.98 31.53 16.38
N GLN A 337 -25.07 30.80 16.62
CA GLN A 337 -26.19 30.72 15.68
C GLN A 337 -26.71 32.14 15.44
N GLU A 338 -26.39 32.75 14.30
CA GLU A 338 -27.17 33.88 13.79
C GLU A 338 -28.50 33.34 13.26
N SER A 339 -29.49 33.34 14.16
CA SER A 339 -30.90 33.41 13.78
C SER A 339 -31.23 34.88 13.52
N GLY A 340 -31.49 35.23 12.26
CA GLY A 340 -31.93 36.55 11.81
C GLY A 340 -32.24 36.57 10.33
#